data_AF-A0A2E6BHE8-F1
#
_entry.id   AF-A0A2E6BHE8-F1
#
_cell.length_a   1.000
_cell.length_b   1.000
_cell.length_c   1.000
_cell.angle_alpha   90.00
_cell.angle_beta   90.00
_cell.angle_gamma   90.00
#
_symmetry.space_group_name_H-M   'P 1'
#
loop_
_entity.id
_entity.type
_entity.pdbx_description
1 polymer ?
#
loop_
_entity_poly.entity_id
_entity_poly.type
_entity_poly.pdbx_seq_one_letter_code
_entity_poly.pdbx_strand_id
1 'polypeptide(L)' 'MSNRQTSRRDRANAIRALSMDAVQKANSGHPGAPMGMADIAEVLWNDYLSFNPRNPQWLNRDRFVLSNGHGS' A
#
# COMPACT_ATOMS: atom_id res chain seq x y z
N MET A 1 3.68 -25.67 16.39
CA MET A 1 2.82 -24.75 15.61
C MET A 1 3.70 -24.09 14.56
N SER A 2 3.48 -24.37 13.27
CA SER A 2 4.30 -23.78 12.20
C SER A 2 4.00 -22.28 12.12
N ASN A 3 5.03 -21.44 12.28
CA ASN A 3 4.91 -19.99 12.14
C ASN A 3 4.79 -19.66 10.65
N ARG A 4 3.55 -19.58 10.15
CA ARG A 4 3.30 -19.28 8.73
C ARG A 4 3.61 -17.81 8.50
N GLN A 5 4.76 -17.51 7.90
CA GLN A 5 5.06 -16.15 7.46
C GLN A 5 4.02 -15.69 6.42
N THR A 6 3.55 -14.45 6.57
CA THR A 6 2.66 -13.81 5.59
C THR A 6 3.34 -13.72 4.24
N SER A 7 2.72 -14.28 3.21
CA SER A 7 3.22 -14.21 1.83
C SER A 7 3.06 -12.80 1.26
N ARG A 8 3.78 -12.49 0.17
CA ARG A 8 3.57 -11.25 -0.60
C ARG A 8 2.12 -11.09 -1.03
N ARG A 9 1.49 -12.20 -1.46
CA ARG A 9 0.09 -12.22 -1.86
C ARG A 9 -0.83 -11.85 -0.70
N ASP A 10 -0.53 -12.30 0.52
CA ASP A 10 -1.33 -11.94 1.71
C ASP A 10 -1.23 -10.44 2.00
N ARG A 11 -0.03 -9.85 1.87
CA ARG A 11 0.17 -8.40 2.06
C ARG A 11 -0.52 -7.57 0.99
N ALA A 12 -0.38 -7.95 -0.29
CA ALA A 12 -1.07 -7.28 -1.38
C ALA A 12 -2.60 -7.42 -1.25
N ASN A 13 -3.10 -8.59 -0.82
CA ASN A 13 -4.52 -8.77 -0.52
C ASN A 13 -4.98 -7.92 0.66
N ALA A 14 -4.15 -7.72 1.68
CA ALA A 14 -4.46 -6.80 2.77
C ALA A 14 -4.62 -5.36 2.26
N ILE A 15 -3.74 -4.90 1.37
CA ILE A 15 -3.86 -3.57 0.72
C ILE A 15 -5.17 -3.47 -0.06
N ARG A 16 -5.54 -4.51 -0.83
CA ARG A 16 -6.82 -4.57 -1.58
C ARG A 16 -8.01 -4.47 -0.64
N ALA A 17 -8.04 -5.30 0.41
CA ALA A 17 -9.13 -5.33 1.38
C ALA A 17 -9.31 -3.99 2.08
N LEU A 18 -8.23 -3.39 2.58
CA LEU A 18 -8.25 -2.08 3.23
C LEU A 18 -8.77 -0.98 2.30
N SER A 19 -8.37 -1.01 1.02
CA SER A 19 -8.84 -0.04 0.02
C SER A 19 -10.35 -0.19 -0.26
N MET A 20 -10.83 -1.44 -0.40
CA MET A 20 -12.25 -1.72 -0.59
C MET A 20 -13.08 -1.26 0.62
N ASP A 21 -12.65 -1.61 1.83
CA ASP A 21 -13.37 -1.26 3.06
C ASP A 21 -13.43 0.25 3.28
N ALA A 22 -12.34 0.97 2.99
CA ALA A 22 -12.28 2.43 3.13
C ALA A 22 -13.26 3.13 2.18
N VAL A 23 -13.26 2.76 0.90
CA VAL A 23 -14.19 3.32 -0.11
C VAL A 23 -15.63 2.97 0.23
N GLN A 24 -15.90 1.72 0.60
CA GLN A 24 -17.24 1.27 0.97
C GLN A 24 -17.77 2.04 2.19
N LYS A 25 -16.94 2.23 3.23
CA LYS A 25 -17.30 2.97 4.43
C LYS A 25 -17.55 4.46 4.15
N ALA A 26 -16.80 5.06 3.22
CA ALA A 26 -16.99 6.44 2.80
C ALA A 26 -18.19 6.62 1.85
N ASN A 27 -18.75 5.53 1.32
CA ASN A 27 -19.77 5.54 0.25
C ASN A 27 -19.37 6.40 -0.96
N SER A 28 -18.05 6.54 -1.20
CA SER A 28 -17.46 7.43 -2.18
C SER A 28 -15.96 7.11 -2.35
N GLY A 29 -15.44 7.19 -3.58
CA GLY A 29 -14.03 6.93 -3.91
C GLY A 29 -13.83 6.00 -5.11
N HIS A 30 -12.57 5.68 -5.43
CA HIS A 30 -12.21 4.84 -6.58
C HIS A 30 -11.44 3.59 -6.12
N PRO A 31 -12.10 2.44 -5.95
CA PRO A 31 -11.43 1.26 -5.41
C PRO A 31 -10.58 0.52 -6.47
N GLY A 32 -10.84 0.77 -7.76
CA GLY A 32 -10.15 0.08 -8.87
C GLY A 32 -8.65 0.34 -8.92
N ALA A 33 -8.22 1.60 -8.86
CA ALA A 33 -6.80 1.96 -8.93
C ALA A 33 -5.99 1.42 -7.73
N PRO A 34 -6.41 1.61 -6.45
CA PRO A 34 -5.73 1.02 -5.30
C PRO A 34 -5.63 -0.51 -5.36
N MET A 35 -6.70 -1.18 -5.79
CA MET A 35 -6.69 -2.65 -5.89
C MET A 35 -5.77 -3.17 -6.99
N GLY A 36 -5.73 -2.48 -8.14
CA GLY A 36 -4.87 -2.83 -9.26
C GLY A 36 -3.38 -2.61 -8.98
N MET A 37 -3.05 -1.60 -8.17
CA MET A 37 -1.65 -1.26 -7.83
C MET A 37 -1.12 -1.99 -6.58
N ALA A 38 -1.93 -2.83 -5.92
CA ALA A 38 -1.56 -3.45 -4.64
C ALA A 38 -0.28 -4.30 -4.68
N ASP A 39 -0.03 -5.03 -5.78
CA ASP A 39 1.21 -5.82 -5.90
C ASP A 39 2.44 -4.92 -6.10
N ILE A 40 2.29 -3.80 -6.84
CA ILE A 40 3.35 -2.80 -7.00
C ILE A 40 3.64 -2.14 -5.66
N ALA A 41 2.61 -1.76 -4.91
CA ALA A 41 2.76 -1.17 -3.58
C ALA A 41 3.47 -2.12 -2.61
N GLU A 42 3.14 -3.42 -2.63
CA GLU A 42 3.79 -4.43 -1.79
C GLU A 42 5.29 -4.50 -2.06
N VAL A 43 5.69 -4.61 -3.32
CA VAL A 43 7.09 -4.73 -3.72
C VAL A 43 7.85 -3.43 -3.47
N LEU A 44 7.27 -2.29 -3.87
CA LEU A 44 7.93 -0.99 -3.77
C LEU A 44 8.19 -0.61 -2.30
N TRP A 45 7.20 -0.76 -1.41
CA TRP A 45 7.36 -0.42 0.01
C TRP A 45 8.14 -1.46 0.82
N ASN A 46 8.09 -2.75 0.47
CA ASN A 46 8.82 -3.75 1.27
C ASN A 46 10.28 -3.94 0.84
N ASP A 47 10.59 -3.77 -0.45
CA ASP A 47 11.90 -4.18 -0.97
C ASP A 47 12.77 -3.02 -1.44
N TYR A 48 12.17 -1.95 -1.97
CA TYR A 48 12.93 -0.95 -2.75
C TYR A 48 13.00 0.43 -2.10
N LEU A 49 11.93 0.91 -1.47
CA LEU A 49 11.94 2.23 -0.87
C LEU A 49 12.82 2.25 0.38
N SER A 50 13.75 3.19 0.41
CA SER A 50 14.48 3.60 1.60
C SER A 50 13.69 4.68 2.32
N PHE A 51 12.93 4.29 3.36
CA PHE A 51 12.11 5.21 4.14
C PHE A 51 12.07 4.82 5.61
N ASN A 52 11.72 5.78 6.46
CA ASN A 52 11.53 5.55 7.89
C ASN A 52 10.14 6.06 8.29
N PRO A 53 9.17 5.16 8.56
CA PRO A 53 7.84 5.56 9.02
C PRO A 53 7.84 6.41 10.30
N ARG A 54 8.86 6.26 11.16
CA ARG A 54 9.01 7.04 12.41
C ARG A 54 9.71 8.39 12.19
N ASN A 55 10.34 8.59 11.02
CA ASN A 55 10.96 9.87 10.64
C ASN A 55 10.64 10.19 9.16
N PRO A 56 9.39 10.61 8.86
CA PRO A 56 8.98 10.94 7.50
C PRO A 56 9.68 12.18 6.93
N GLN A 57 10.37 12.98 7.76
CA GLN A 57 11.15 14.14 7.33
C GLN A 57 12.63 13.81 7.09
N TRP A 58 13.04 12.54 7.23
CA TRP A 58 14.40 12.11 6.93
C TRP A 58 14.84 12.59 5.54
N LEU A 59 15.91 13.38 5.51
CA LEU A 59 16.35 14.11 4.32
C LEU A 59 16.65 13.20 3.13
N ASN A 60 17.26 12.05 3.37
CA ASN A 60 17.72 11.11 2.34
C ASN A 60 16.76 9.93 2.11
N ARG A 61 15.48 10.09 2.46
CA ARG A 61 14.46 9.09 2.12
C ARG A 61 14.14 9.13 0.63
N ASP A 62 13.75 7.99 0.08
CA ASP A 62 13.09 7.95 -1.22
C ASP A 62 11.71 8.62 -1.13
N ARG A 63 11.28 9.23 -2.24
CA ARG A 63 10.01 9.97 -2.32
C ARG A 63 9.10 9.31 -3.33
N PHE A 64 7.91 8.92 -2.87
CA PHE A 64 6.84 8.43 -3.72
C PHE A 64 5.82 9.54 -3.99
N VAL A 65 5.34 9.62 -5.24
CA VAL A 65 4.29 10.55 -5.66
C VAL A 65 3.20 9.77 -6.39
N LEU A 66 1.97 9.79 -5.88
CA LEU A 66 0.80 9.20 -6.53
C LEU A 66 0.16 10.20 -7.48
N SER A 67 0.53 10.17 -8.77
CA SER A 67 -0.02 11.14 -9.74
C SER A 67 -1.51 10.89 -10.05
N ASN A 68 -1.97 9.64 -10.01
CA ASN A 68 -3.38 9.26 -10.11
C ASN A 68 -4.07 9.37 -8.74
N GLY A 69 -4.11 10.59 -8.19
CA GLY A 69 -4.57 10.86 -6.83
C GLY A 69 -6.02 10.45 -6.52
N HIS A 70 -6.82 10.10 -7.54
CA HIS A 70 -8.15 9.52 -7.33
C HIS A 70 -8.11 8.13 -6.66
N GLY A 71 -6.97 7.44 -6.65
CA GLY A 71 -6.73 6.16 -5.98
C GLY A 71 -6.13 6.29 -4.59
N SER A 72 -6.50 7.32 -3.82
CA SER A 72 -6.08 7.55 -2.43
C SER A 72 -6.93 6.78 -1.43
#